data_AF-A0A7C6EBR0-F1
#
_entry.id   AF-A0A7C6EBR0-F1
#
_cell.length_a   1.000
_cell.length_b   1.000
_cell.length_c   1.000
_cell.angle_alpha   90.00
_cell.angle_beta   90.00
_cell.angle_gamma   90.00
#
_symmetry.space_group_name_H-M   'P 1'
#
loop_
_entity.id
_entity.type
_entity.pdbx_description
1 polymer ?
#
loop_
_entity_poly.entity_id
_entity_poly.type
_entity_poly.pdbx_seq_one_letter_code
_entity_poly.pdbx_strand_id
1 'polypeptide(L)'
;MQLRLKNLETTPLTYGTVILNKEKFVEVLSEIIILNALNLIKHRIIILKDIIINHKSDREGILNIDTNGDTVTLRRDVLTSELNQILESQTLERARYYLKRL
;
A
#
# COMPACT_ATOMS: atom_id res chain seq x y z
N MET A 1 -19.73 -38.66 3.97
CA MET A 1 -18.71 -37.74 4.50
C MET A 1 -19.06 -36.33 4.03
N GLN A 2 -19.75 -35.53 4.86
CA GLN A 2 -20.18 -34.18 4.47
C GLN A 2 -19.05 -33.19 4.75
N LEU A 3 -18.55 -32.54 3.70
CA LEU A 3 -17.57 -31.46 3.78
C LEU A 3 -18.29 -30.22 4.33
N ARG A 4 -18.14 -29.93 5.62
CA ARG A 4 -18.63 -28.68 6.21
C ARG A 4 -17.72 -27.54 5.78
N LEU A 5 -18.18 -26.75 4.81
CA LEU A 5 -17.66 -25.43 4.51
C LEU A 5 -17.89 -24.56 5.75
N LYS A 6 -16.86 -24.48 6.59
CA LYS A 6 -16.84 -23.61 7.77
C LYS A 6 -16.87 -22.18 7.25
N ASN A 7 -17.96 -21.47 7.56
CA ASN A 7 -18.23 -20.06 7.33
C ASN A 7 -17.02 -19.24 6.87
N LEU A 8 -17.07 -18.80 5.62
CA LEU A 8 -16.30 -17.65 5.14
C LEU A 8 -16.87 -16.42 5.82
N GLU A 9 -16.57 -16.23 7.10
CA GLU A 9 -16.69 -14.92 7.71
C GLU A 9 -15.67 -14.05 7.00
N THR A 10 -16.15 -13.19 6.10
CA THR A 10 -15.34 -12.17 5.47
C THR A 10 -14.90 -11.23 6.59
N THR A 11 -13.71 -11.48 7.14
CA THR A 11 -13.02 -10.47 7.94
C THR A 11 -12.98 -9.19 7.11
N PRO A 12 -13.31 -8.02 7.68
CA PRO A 12 -13.21 -6.77 6.95
C PRO A 12 -11.81 -6.71 6.32
N LEU A 13 -11.73 -6.50 5.00
CA LEU A 13 -10.47 -6.47 4.25
C LEU A 13 -9.43 -5.49 4.85
N THR A 14 -9.88 -4.58 5.73
CA THR A 14 -9.09 -3.62 6.50
C THR A 14 -8.28 -4.23 7.65
N TYR A 15 -8.74 -5.31 8.28
CA TYR A 15 -8.03 -5.99 9.38
C TYR A 15 -7.26 -7.19 8.82
N GLY A 16 -6.09 -6.91 8.26
CA GLY A 16 -5.20 -7.94 7.74
C GLY A 16 -3.78 -7.42 7.54
N THR A 17 -2.86 -8.34 7.26
CA THR A 17 -1.52 -7.97 6.82
C THR A 17 -1.45 -7.93 5.29
N VAL A 18 -0.49 -7.16 4.80
CA VAL A 18 -0.08 -7.15 3.39
C VAL A 18 1.40 -7.51 3.32
N ILE A 19 1.78 -8.35 2.35
CA ILE A 19 3.16 -8.73 2.09
C ILE A 19 3.61 -7.98 0.84
N LEU A 20 4.63 -7.14 1.00
CA LEU A 20 5.17 -6.31 -0.06
C LEU A 20 6.56 -6.79 -0.45
N ASN A 21 6.91 -6.65 -1.73
CA ASN A 21 8.30 -6.65 -2.14
C ASN A 21 8.92 -5.33 -1.64
N LYS A 22 9.89 -5.44 -0.71
CA LYS A 22 10.45 -4.27 -0.02
C LYS A 22 11.18 -3.34 -0.98
N GLU A 23 11.98 -3.90 -1.89
CA GLU A 23 12.72 -3.13 -2.89
C GLU A 23 11.78 -2.36 -3.82
N LYS A 24 10.77 -3.03 -4.37
CA LYS A 24 9.77 -2.40 -5.24
C LYS A 24 8.95 -1.35 -4.53
N PHE A 25 8.59 -1.59 -3.28
CA PHE A 25 7.87 -0.59 -2.49
C PHE A 25 8.71 0.68 -2.28
N VAL A 26 9.98 0.55 -1.93
CA VAL A 26 10.91 1.68 -1.77
C VAL A 26 11.16 2.40 -3.09
N GLU A 27 11.29 1.67 -4.19
CA GLU A 27 11.43 2.23 -5.55
C GLU A 27 10.24 3.15 -5.88
N VAL A 28 9.02 2.64 -5.73
CA VAL A 28 7.79 3.42 -6.00
C VAL A 28 7.70 4.66 -5.10
N LEU A 29 8.02 4.56 -3.81
CA LEU A 29 8.06 5.72 -2.92
C LEU A 29 9.11 6.77 -3.36
N SER A 30 10.25 6.30 -3.84
CA SER A 30 11.36 7.15 -4.33
C SER A 30 11.03 7.83 -5.65
N GLU A 31 10.15 7.27 -6.48
CA GLU A 31 9.60 7.95 -7.65
C GLU A 31 8.58 9.02 -7.26
N ILE A 32 7.74 8.74 -6.26
CA ILE A 32 6.69 9.67 -5.82
C ILE A 32 7.32 10.90 -5.16
N ILE A 33 8.38 10.73 -4.36
CA ILE A 33 9.00 11.81 -3.58
C ILE A 33 9.60 12.93 -4.44
N ILE A 34 10.03 12.61 -5.67
CA ILE A 34 10.65 13.57 -6.60
C ILE A 34 9.61 14.35 -7.41
N LEU A 35 8.33 13.99 -7.35
CA LEU A 35 7.26 14.70 -8.04
C LEU A 35 7.09 16.12 -7.50
N ASN A 36 7.06 17.10 -8.40
CA ASN A 36 7.03 18.52 -8.05
C ASN A 36 5.62 19.13 -7.98
N ALA A 37 4.58 18.30 -8.01
CA ALA A 37 3.20 18.77 -7.90
C ALA A 37 2.40 17.89 -6.95
N LEU A 38 1.66 18.52 -6.04
CA LEU A 38 0.90 17.84 -4.98
C LEU A 38 -0.18 16.91 -5.55
N ASN A 39 -0.86 17.33 -6.63
CA ASN A 39 -1.86 16.51 -7.31
C ASN A 39 -1.26 15.22 -7.89
N LEU A 40 -0.05 15.28 -8.44
CA LEU A 40 0.65 14.10 -8.97
C LEU A 40 1.03 13.13 -7.85
N ILE A 41 1.53 13.64 -6.72
CA ILE A 41 1.81 12.83 -5.54
C ILE A 41 0.55 12.12 -5.06
N LYS A 42 -0.54 12.87 -4.84
CA LYS A 42 -1.81 12.31 -4.37
C LYS A 42 -2.36 11.27 -5.33
N HIS A 43 -2.26 11.51 -6.63
CA HIS A 43 -2.70 10.56 -7.65
C HIS A 43 -1.91 9.23 -7.58
N ARG A 44 -0.57 9.29 -7.50
CA ARG A 44 0.25 8.07 -7.34
C ARG A 44 -0.04 7.36 -6.02
N ILE A 45 -0.31 8.10 -4.93
CA ILE A 45 -0.67 7.51 -3.64
C ILE A 45 -2.04 6.83 -3.67
N ILE A 46 -3.01 7.36 -4.42
CA ILE A 46 -4.29 6.69 -4.66
C ILE A 46 -4.08 5.35 -5.36
N ILE A 47 -3.23 5.32 -6.40
CA ILE A 47 -2.90 4.08 -7.12
C ILE A 47 -2.23 3.07 -6.19
N LEU A 48 -1.22 3.50 -5.43
CA LEU A 48 -0.52 2.65 -4.47
C LEU A 48 -1.46 2.07 -3.41
N LYS A 49 -2.34 2.92 -2.87
CA LYS A 49 -3.36 2.50 -1.90
C LYS A 49 -4.33 1.50 -2.52
N ASP A 50 -4.75 1.70 -3.77
CA ASP A 50 -5.60 0.75 -4.49
C ASP A 50 -4.91 -0.61 -4.64
N ILE A 51 -3.62 -0.65 -4.97
CA ILE A 51 -2.83 -1.89 -5.04
C ILE A 51 -2.83 -2.63 -3.69
N ILE A 52 -2.60 -1.92 -2.59
CA ILE A 52 -2.54 -2.49 -1.23
C ILE A 52 -3.88 -3.07 -0.77
N ILE A 53 -4.99 -2.46 -1.19
CA ILE A 53 -6.36 -2.89 -0.84
C ILE A 53 -6.84 -3.98 -1.80
N ASN A 54 -6.55 -3.82 -3.09
CA ASN A 54 -7.04 -4.64 -4.20
C ASN A 54 -5.86 -5.28 -4.91
N HIS A 55 -5.51 -6.51 -4.54
CA HIS A 55 -4.35 -7.19 -5.09
C HIS A 55 -4.37 -7.35 -6.64
N LYS A 56 -5.56 -7.36 -7.25
CA LYS A 56 -5.72 -7.43 -8.71
C LYS A 56 -5.29 -6.16 -9.45
N SER A 57 -5.14 -5.04 -8.74
CA SER A 57 -4.69 -3.77 -9.30
C SER A 57 -3.16 -3.67 -9.40
N ASP A 58 -2.43 -4.63 -8.83
CA ASP A 58 -0.96 -4.61 -8.85
C ASP A 58 -0.40 -4.91 -10.25
N ARG A 59 0.01 -3.84 -10.94
CA ARG A 59 0.72 -3.91 -12.23
C ARG A 59 2.21 -3.65 -12.11
N GLU A 60 2.65 -3.14 -10.96
CA GLU A 60 4.04 -2.73 -10.70
C GLU A 60 4.82 -3.81 -9.94
N GLY A 61 4.13 -4.89 -9.49
CA GLY A 61 4.74 -6.01 -8.77
C GLY A 61 5.10 -5.63 -7.33
N ILE A 62 4.32 -4.72 -6.73
CA ILE A 62 4.53 -4.21 -5.37
C ILE A 62 4.16 -5.29 -4.34
N LEU A 63 3.09 -6.03 -4.60
CA LEU A 63 2.67 -7.15 -3.78
C LEU A 63 3.52 -8.36 -4.12
N ASN A 64 3.97 -9.07 -3.09
CA ASN A 64 4.61 -10.35 -3.31
C ASN A 64 3.62 -11.49 -3.13
N ILE A 65 3.48 -12.33 -4.15
CA ILE A 65 2.63 -13.53 -4.15
C ILE A 65 3.39 -14.81 -3.75
N ASP A 66 4.71 -14.73 -3.59
CA ASP A 66 5.58 -15.84 -3.21
C ASP A 66 6.60 -15.40 -2.13
N THR A 67 6.90 -16.22 -1.13
CA THR A 67 7.81 -15.88 -0.02
C THR A 67 9.30 -15.85 -0.39
N ASN A 68 9.63 -15.98 -1.67
CA ASN A 68 11.00 -16.04 -2.18
C ASN A 68 11.59 -14.63 -2.41
N GLY A 69 12.03 -13.93 -1.35
CA GLY A 69 12.78 -12.67 -1.47
C GLY A 69 12.74 -11.70 -0.26
N ASP A 70 13.34 -10.50 -0.44
CA ASP A 70 13.32 -9.35 0.50
C ASP A 70 11.90 -8.77 0.60
N THR A 71 11.09 -9.35 1.49
CA THR A 71 9.69 -8.95 1.71
C THR A 71 9.50 -8.28 3.05
N VAL A 72 8.48 -7.45 3.14
CA VAL A 72 8.03 -6.87 4.41
C VAL A 72 6.54 -7.16 4.61
N THR A 73 6.19 -7.58 5.82
CA THR A 73 4.80 -7.78 6.23
C THR A 73 4.35 -6.60 7.07
N LEU A 74 3.31 -5.89 6.62
CA LEU A 74 2.79 -4.71 7.30
C LEU A 74 1.32 -4.88 7.65
N ARG A 75 0.87 -4.25 8.73
CA ARG A 75 -0.57 -4.16 9.01
C ARG A 75 -1.22 -3.21 8.00
N ARG A 76 -2.24 -3.72 7.28
CA ARG A 76 -2.87 -3.00 6.17
C ARG A 76 -3.58 -1.74 6.65
N ASP A 77 -4.23 -1.77 7.81
CA ASP A 77 -4.88 -0.61 8.44
C ASP A 77 -3.88 0.53 8.71
N VAL A 78 -2.73 0.20 9.29
CA VAL A 78 -1.66 1.17 9.58
C VAL A 78 -1.12 1.77 8.30
N LEU A 79 -0.72 0.92 7.34
CA LEU A 79 -0.19 1.40 6.07
C LEU A 79 -1.20 2.29 5.33
N THR A 80 -2.47 1.89 5.32
CA THR A 80 -3.54 2.68 4.69
C THR A 80 -3.75 4.02 5.39
N SER A 81 -3.65 4.07 6.73
CA SER A 81 -3.74 5.30 7.51
C SER A 81 -2.58 6.26 7.21
N GLU A 82 -1.36 5.74 7.08
CA GLU A 82 -0.20 6.55 6.69
C GLU A 82 -0.35 7.12 5.27
N LEU A 83 -0.87 6.33 4.31
CA LEU A 83 -1.18 6.83 2.98
C LEU A 83 -2.28 7.90 2.99
N ASN A 84 -3.28 7.79 3.87
CA ASN A 84 -4.31 8.82 4.04
C ASN A 84 -3.73 10.14 4.55
N GLN A 85 -2.76 10.13 5.47
CA GLN A 85 -2.08 11.36 5.91
C GLN A 85 -1.42 12.10 4.75
N ILE A 86 -0.88 11.37 3.77
CA ILE A 86 -0.33 11.97 2.54
C ILE A 86 -1.45 12.55 1.67
N LEU A 87 -2.58 11.85 1.51
CA LEU A 87 -3.73 12.33 0.74
C LEU A 87 -4.40 13.57 1.34
N GLU A 88 -4.42 13.69 2.66
CA GLU A 88 -5.00 14.81 3.40
C GLU A 88 -4.07 16.04 3.44
N SER A 89 -2.80 15.89 3.06
CA SER A 89 -1.84 16.99 3.06
C SER A 89 -2.28 18.16 2.16
N GLN A 90 -2.09 19.39 2.65
CA GLN A 90 -2.43 20.61 1.89
C GLN A 90 -1.25 21.21 1.14
N THR A 91 -0.02 20.81 1.47
CA THR A 91 1.20 21.35 0.85
C THR A 91 2.11 20.24 0.34
N LEU A 92 2.94 20.57 -0.65
CA LEU A 92 3.91 19.65 -1.23
C LEU A 92 4.93 19.19 -0.18
N GLU A 93 5.39 20.10 0.67
CA GLU A 93 6.36 19.84 1.73
C GLU A 93 5.78 18.87 2.76
N ARG A 94 4.50 19.04 3.13
CA ARG A 94 3.83 18.17 4.09
C ARG A 94 3.62 16.77 3.52
N ALA A 95 3.22 16.66 2.26
CA ALA A 95 3.13 15.38 1.55
C ALA A 95 4.49 14.65 1.54
N ARG A 96 5.57 15.36 1.18
CA ARG A 96 6.94 14.83 1.16
C ARG A 96 7.44 14.42 2.54
N TYR A 97 7.09 15.17 3.58
CA TYR A 97 7.44 14.80 4.95
C TYR A 97 6.85 13.44 5.32
N TYR A 98 5.57 13.23 5.04
CA TYR A 98 4.91 11.95 5.34
C TYR A 98 5.46 10.82 4.47
N LEU A 99 5.72 11.06 3.19
CA LEU A 99 6.37 10.09 2.30
C LEU A 99 7.75 9.63 2.82
N LYS A 100 8.56 10.56 3.34
CA LYS A 100 9.90 10.23 3.88
C LYS A 100 9.88 9.43 5.17
N ARG A 101 8.75 9.41 5.88
CA ARG A 101 8.58 8.68 7.15
C ARG A 101 8.18 7.22 6.91
N LEU A 102 7.59 6.94 5.75
CA LEU A 102 7.15 5.61 5.33
C LEU A 102 8.34 4.70 5.04
#